data_AF-A0A955ABL2-F1
#
_entry.id   AF-A0A955ABL2-F1
#
_cell.length_a   1.000
_cell.length_b   1.000
_cell.length_c   1.000
_cell.angle_alpha   90.00
_cell.angle_beta   90.00
_cell.angle_gamma   90.00
#
_symmetry.space_group_name_H-M   'P 1'
#
loop_
_entity.id
_entity.type
_entity.pdbx_description
1 polymer ?
#
loop_
_entity_poly.entity_id
_entity_poly.type
_entity_poly.pdbx_seq_one_letter_code
_entity_poly.pdbx_strand_id
1 'polypeptide(L)'
;MRDTLFFIPHELFGAPLFGFGVLLVGLIVAAFVWIGWTLMRKRAPGEASPASELWSGLPVWLVAAAIVTFVLPQIEQVVPNGEPIGLPIRGYGVMVLLGLLAGIGITIVRGKQLGIVADVIIGLGSWMMLGGIAGARLFYVVQKWNDNPHLDLQTRMIDIFKLTEGGLVIYGGVVGGLLAGAVYCRLQRLPITATADLVAPGFLI
;
A
#
# COMPACT_ATOMS: atom_id res chain seq x y z
N MET A 1 -14.98 -0.77 -18.46
CA MET A 1 -15.76 0.16 -17.63
C MET A 1 -14.87 0.59 -16.47
N ARG A 2 -14.42 1.86 -16.47
CA ARG A 2 -13.54 2.43 -15.43
C ARG A 2 -14.42 3.35 -14.59
N ASP A 3 -15.24 2.76 -13.72
CA ASP A 3 -16.21 3.55 -12.96
C ASP A 3 -15.47 4.28 -11.83
N THR A 4 -15.30 5.57 -12.05
CA THR A 4 -14.72 6.52 -11.11
C THR A 4 -15.80 6.91 -10.11
N LEU A 5 -15.54 6.68 -8.82
CA LEU A 5 -16.49 6.96 -7.74
C LEU A 5 -16.60 8.47 -7.48
N PHE A 6 -15.45 9.15 -7.45
CA PHE A 6 -15.32 10.58 -7.21
C PHE A 6 -13.96 11.06 -7.77
N PHE A 7 -13.90 12.33 -8.18
CA PHE A 7 -12.69 12.99 -8.63
C PHE A 7 -12.18 13.94 -7.56
N ILE A 8 -10.94 13.74 -7.13
CA ILE A 8 -10.26 14.75 -6.31
C ILE A 8 -9.79 15.86 -7.26
N PRO A 9 -10.24 17.11 -7.11
CA PRO A 9 -9.86 18.21 -8.00
C PRO A 9 -8.36 18.49 -7.92
N HIS A 10 -7.75 18.86 -9.05
CA HIS A 10 -6.33 19.24 -9.11
C HIS A 10 -6.02 20.54 -8.35
N GLU A 11 -7.01 21.43 -8.19
CA GLU A 11 -6.85 22.70 -7.48
C GLU A 11 -7.80 22.79 -6.29
N LEU A 12 -7.28 23.34 -5.19
CA LEU A 12 -8.05 23.66 -4.00
C LEU A 12 -7.64 25.08 -3.58
N PHE A 13 -8.60 26.01 -3.60
CA PHE A 13 -8.38 27.44 -3.32
C PHE A 13 -7.35 28.14 -4.24
N GLY A 14 -7.24 27.73 -5.51
CA GLY A 14 -6.34 28.35 -6.50
C GLY A 14 -4.86 27.96 -6.36
N ALA A 15 -4.56 26.94 -5.55
CA ALA A 15 -3.25 26.29 -5.48
C ALA A 15 -3.36 24.83 -5.95
N PRO A 16 -2.30 24.27 -6.57
CA PRO A 16 -2.27 22.85 -6.92
C PRO A 16 -2.43 22.02 -5.64
N LEU A 17 -3.24 20.97 -5.70
CA LEU A 17 -3.49 20.07 -4.59
C LEU A 17 -2.35 19.05 -4.44
N PHE A 18 -1.84 18.55 -5.56
CA PHE A 18 -0.80 17.53 -5.65
C PHE A 18 0.57 18.14 -5.98
N GLY A 19 1.66 17.43 -5.69
CA GLY A 19 3.01 17.97 -5.87
C GLY A 19 3.43 18.91 -4.73
N PHE A 20 3.90 20.12 -5.05
CA PHE A 20 4.19 21.20 -4.10
C PHE A 20 2.91 21.95 -3.68
N GLY A 21 1.87 21.20 -3.39
CA GLY A 21 0.51 21.68 -3.21
C GLY A 21 0.01 21.71 -1.78
N VAL A 22 -1.28 21.98 -1.63
CA VAL A 22 -1.98 22.03 -0.33
C VAL A 22 -1.82 20.71 0.46
N LEU A 23 -1.72 19.57 -0.22
CA LEU A 23 -1.58 18.26 0.42
C LEU A 23 -0.20 18.09 1.09
N LEU A 24 0.86 18.67 0.52
CA LEU A 24 2.19 18.68 1.12
C LEU A 24 2.20 19.58 2.37
N VAL A 25 1.58 20.75 2.29
CA VAL A 25 1.43 21.65 3.45
C VAL A 25 0.66 20.94 4.57
N GLY A 26 -0.42 20.22 4.23
CA GLY A 26 -1.18 19.41 5.18
C GLY A 26 -0.33 18.30 5.83
N LEU A 27 0.49 17.59 5.06
CA LEU A 27 1.42 16.59 5.60
C LEU A 27 2.48 17.22 6.52
N ILE A 28 3.02 18.38 6.17
CA ILE A 28 3.97 19.12 7.01
C ILE A 28 3.30 19.50 8.33
N VAL A 29 2.08 20.06 8.29
CA VAL A 29 1.33 20.43 9.50
C VAL A 29 1.05 19.19 10.36
N ALA A 30 0.62 18.08 9.76
CA ALA A 30 0.39 16.83 10.47
C ALA A 30 1.68 16.27 11.11
N ALA A 31 2.80 16.36 10.40
CA ALA A 31 4.11 15.98 10.93
C ALA A 31 4.50 16.86 12.13
N PHE A 32 4.30 18.18 12.06
CA PHE A 32 4.53 19.09 13.19
C PHE A 32 3.63 18.80 14.39
N VAL A 33 2.35 18.51 14.16
CA VAL A 33 1.41 18.12 15.23
C VAL A 33 1.84 16.80 15.87
N TRP A 34 2.26 15.81 15.06
CA TRP A 34 2.77 14.54 15.55
C TRP A 34 4.07 14.71 16.36
N ILE A 35 5.01 15.54 15.90
CA ILE A 35 6.24 15.88 16.63
C ILE A 35 5.89 16.58 17.97
N GLY A 36 4.98 17.56 17.95
CA GLY A 36 4.53 18.25 19.16
C GLY A 36 3.86 17.29 20.16
N TRP A 37 3.01 16.40 19.68
CA TRP A 37 2.34 15.40 20.50
C TRP A 37 3.32 14.40 21.14
N THR A 38 4.30 13.92 20.37
CA THR A 38 5.31 12.97 20.86
C THR A 38 6.23 13.60 21.90
N LEU A 39 6.47 14.92 21.84
CA LEU A 39 7.25 15.66 22.83
C LEU A 39 6.45 16.01 24.10
N MET A 40 5.15 16.30 23.99
CA MET A 40 4.32 16.77 25.12
C MET A 40 3.63 15.65 25.91
N ARG A 41 3.54 14.44 25.38
CA ARG A 41 2.88 13.31 26.07
C ARG A 41 3.67 12.85 27.30
N LYS A 42 2.98 12.72 28.44
CA LYS A 42 3.55 12.06 29.63
C LYS A 42 3.71 10.57 29.33
N ARG A 43 4.96 10.08 29.34
CA ARG A 43 5.27 8.69 29.00
C ARG A 43 5.33 7.79 30.22
N ALA A 44 4.93 6.54 30.02
CA ALA A 44 5.05 5.48 31.00
C ALA A 44 6.52 5.03 31.12
N PRO A 45 6.96 4.59 32.31
CA PRO A 45 8.31 4.07 32.49
C PRO A 45 8.52 2.83 31.61
N GLY A 46 9.46 2.91 30.66
CA GLY A 46 9.78 1.85 29.69
C GLY A 46 9.55 2.23 28.23
N GLU A 47 8.89 3.35 27.93
CA GLU A 47 8.75 3.84 26.56
C GLU A 47 10.06 4.44 26.02
N ALA A 48 10.29 4.24 24.71
CA ALA A 48 11.50 4.69 24.01
C ALA A 48 11.71 6.20 24.18
N SER A 49 12.95 6.71 24.03
CA SER A 49 13.25 8.16 24.10
C SER A 49 12.45 8.98 23.06
N PRO A 50 12.14 10.27 23.31
CA PRO A 50 11.42 11.09 22.34
C PRO A 50 12.22 11.18 21.04
N ALA A 51 13.54 11.29 21.17
CA ALA A 51 14.45 11.30 20.04
C ALA A 51 14.36 9.99 19.21
N SER A 52 14.31 8.81 19.85
CA SER A 52 14.30 7.54 19.12
C SER A 52 12.98 7.30 18.35
N GLU A 53 11.86 7.79 18.87
CA GLU A 53 10.57 7.69 18.17
C GLU A 53 10.48 8.69 17.01
N LEU A 54 11.03 9.89 17.18
CA LEU A 54 11.17 10.86 16.09
C LEU A 54 12.06 10.31 14.97
N TRP A 55 13.20 9.70 15.34
CA TRP A 55 14.11 9.06 14.39
C TRP A 55 13.48 7.87 13.66
N SER A 56 12.61 7.08 14.31
CA SER A 56 11.93 5.97 13.64
C SER A 56 10.74 6.42 12.77
N GLY A 57 10.08 7.53 13.12
CA GLY A 57 8.97 8.08 12.33
C GLY A 57 9.42 8.95 11.15
N LEU A 58 10.60 9.57 11.23
CA LEU A 58 11.16 10.43 10.17
C LEU A 58 11.19 9.79 8.78
N PRO A 59 11.67 8.54 8.60
CA PRO A 59 11.63 7.87 7.30
C PRO A 59 10.23 7.73 6.73
N VAL A 60 9.22 7.46 7.57
CA VAL A 60 7.83 7.30 7.13
C VAL A 60 7.28 8.61 6.57
N TRP A 61 7.52 9.72 7.27
CA TRP A 61 7.10 11.05 6.82
C TRP A 61 7.83 11.51 5.56
N LEU A 62 9.13 11.22 5.45
CA LEU A 62 9.91 11.53 4.24
C LEU A 62 9.43 10.72 3.03
N VAL A 63 9.15 9.43 3.21
CA VAL A 63 8.59 8.59 2.14
C VAL A 63 7.19 9.08 1.75
N ALA A 64 6.33 9.42 2.71
CA ALA A 64 5.01 9.98 2.43
C ALA A 64 5.12 11.31 1.64
N ALA A 65 6.02 12.21 2.03
CA ALA A 65 6.27 13.45 1.33
C ALA A 65 6.79 13.20 -0.10
N ALA A 66 7.72 12.27 -0.28
CA ALA A 66 8.24 11.89 -1.60
C ALA A 66 7.16 11.28 -2.51
N ILE A 67 6.25 10.48 -1.96
CA ILE A 67 5.11 9.94 -2.70
C ILE A 67 4.18 11.08 -3.15
N VAL A 68 3.90 12.05 -2.28
CA VAL A 68 3.05 13.20 -2.61
C VAL A 68 3.66 14.12 -3.65
N THR A 69 4.98 14.33 -3.62
CA THR A 69 5.67 15.22 -4.56
C THR A 69 5.98 14.58 -5.90
N PHE A 70 6.38 13.31 -5.92
CA PHE A 70 6.88 12.68 -7.14
C PHE A 70 5.91 11.66 -7.74
N VAL A 71 5.18 10.92 -6.91
CA VAL A 71 4.35 9.80 -7.39
C VAL A 71 2.94 10.26 -7.72
N LEU A 72 2.33 11.08 -6.87
CA LEU A 72 0.96 11.56 -7.07
C LEU A 72 0.77 12.38 -8.35
N PRO A 73 1.67 13.32 -8.71
CA PRO A 73 1.55 14.06 -9.98
C PRO A 73 1.67 13.15 -11.22
N GLN A 74 2.34 12.00 -11.09
CA GLN A 74 2.45 11.02 -12.19
C GLN A 74 1.18 10.17 -12.36
N ILE A 75 0.30 10.15 -11.37
CA ILE A 75 -0.96 9.35 -11.38
C ILE A 75 -2.16 10.22 -11.80
N GLU A 76 -2.00 11.53 -11.85
CA GLU A 76 -3.06 12.44 -12.30
C GLU A 76 -3.47 12.15 -13.75
N GLN A 77 -4.78 12.15 -14.00
CA GLN A 77 -5.28 12.00 -15.35
C GLN A 77 -5.18 13.34 -16.09
N VAL A 78 -4.34 13.36 -17.11
CA VAL A 78 -4.20 14.47 -18.04
C VAL A 78 -5.19 14.25 -19.20
N VAL A 79 -6.01 15.27 -19.52
CA VAL A 79 -6.88 15.26 -20.71
C VAL A 79 -6.00 15.22 -21.97
N PRO A 80 -6.48 14.69 -23.10
CA PRO A 80 -5.81 14.84 -24.39
C PRO A 80 -5.40 16.29 -24.77
N ASN A 81 -5.99 17.31 -24.13
CA ASN A 81 -5.68 18.74 -24.32
C ASN A 81 -4.60 19.28 -23.37
N GLY A 82 -4.02 18.47 -22.47
CA GLY A 82 -2.89 18.85 -21.62
C GLY A 82 -3.22 19.43 -20.24
N GLU A 83 -4.50 19.64 -19.90
CA GLU A 83 -4.88 20.09 -18.55
C GLU A 83 -5.16 18.90 -17.61
N PRO A 84 -4.63 18.90 -16.36
CA PRO A 84 -4.92 17.87 -15.35
C PRO A 84 -6.32 18.07 -14.74
N ILE A 85 -7.19 17.07 -14.84
CA ILE A 85 -8.56 17.13 -14.25
C ILE A 85 -8.50 16.83 -12.74
N GLY A 86 -7.51 16.04 -12.32
CA GLY A 86 -7.34 15.58 -10.95
C GLY A 86 -7.20 14.06 -10.85
N LEU A 87 -7.29 13.53 -9.63
CA LEU A 87 -7.07 12.12 -9.34
C LEU A 87 -8.41 11.34 -9.36
N PRO A 88 -8.61 10.42 -10.32
CA PRO A 88 -9.81 9.57 -10.34
C PRO A 88 -9.73 8.50 -9.24
N ILE A 89 -10.57 8.60 -8.21
CA ILE A 89 -10.70 7.49 -7.26
C ILE A 89 -11.56 6.40 -7.91
N ARG A 90 -10.93 5.27 -8.24
CA ARG A 90 -11.60 4.11 -8.84
C ARG A 90 -12.35 3.35 -7.75
N GLY A 91 -13.65 3.11 -7.95
CA GLY A 91 -14.48 2.39 -6.97
C GLY A 91 -13.95 0.99 -6.65
N TYR A 92 -13.43 0.28 -7.66
CA TYR A 92 -12.78 -1.03 -7.49
C TYR A 92 -11.64 -0.99 -6.47
N GLY A 93 -10.74 -0.01 -6.55
CA GLY A 93 -9.61 0.11 -5.63
C GLY A 93 -10.05 0.38 -4.19
N VAL A 94 -11.09 1.20 -4.03
CA VAL A 94 -11.70 1.46 -2.71
C VAL A 94 -12.28 0.18 -2.12
N MET A 95 -13.03 -0.59 -2.92
CA MET A 95 -13.62 -1.86 -2.45
C MET A 95 -12.55 -2.89 -2.08
N VAL A 96 -11.47 -3.01 -2.87
CA VAL A 96 -10.34 -3.89 -2.54
C VAL A 96 -9.66 -3.46 -1.24
N LEU A 97 -9.46 -2.16 -1.03
CA LEU A 97 -8.88 -1.64 0.22
C LEU A 97 -9.78 -1.94 1.42
N LEU A 98 -11.10 -1.72 1.27
CA LEU A 98 -12.07 -2.04 2.32
C LEU A 98 -12.11 -3.54 2.62
N GLY A 99 -12.05 -4.40 1.61
CA GLY A 99 -11.97 -5.85 1.77
C GLY A 99 -10.70 -6.26 2.53
N LEU A 100 -9.54 -5.70 2.16
CA LEU A 100 -8.28 -5.93 2.86
C LEU A 100 -8.36 -5.50 4.35
N LEU A 101 -8.88 -4.30 4.63
CA LEU A 101 -9.01 -3.81 6.00
C LEU A 101 -9.99 -4.65 6.82
N ALA A 102 -11.13 -5.05 6.23
CA ALA A 102 -12.10 -5.92 6.86
C ALA A 102 -11.52 -7.32 7.13
N GLY A 103 -10.82 -7.90 6.15
CA GLY A 103 -10.16 -9.20 6.27
C GLY A 103 -9.09 -9.22 7.36
N ILE A 104 -8.25 -8.19 7.43
CA ILE A 104 -7.28 -8.02 8.53
C ILE A 104 -8.01 -7.85 9.86
N GLY A 105 -9.06 -7.02 9.92
CA GLY A 105 -9.85 -6.79 11.12
C GLY A 105 -10.45 -8.09 11.69
N ILE A 106 -11.05 -8.91 10.85
CA ILE A 106 -11.62 -10.21 11.23
C ILE A 106 -10.51 -11.15 11.72
N THR A 107 -9.38 -11.19 11.02
CA THR A 107 -8.23 -12.02 11.40
C THR A 107 -7.69 -11.60 12.77
N ILE A 108 -7.61 -10.30 13.06
CA ILE A 108 -7.21 -9.78 14.38
C ILE A 108 -8.20 -10.21 15.47
N VAL A 109 -9.50 -10.07 15.23
CA VAL A 109 -10.53 -10.46 16.21
C VAL A 109 -10.45 -11.96 16.53
N ARG A 110 -10.27 -12.81 15.52
CA ARG A 110 -10.11 -14.26 15.70
C ARG A 110 -8.76 -14.62 16.32
N GLY A 111 -7.70 -13.94 15.92
CA GLY A 111 -6.34 -14.17 16.43
C GLY A 111 -6.22 -13.84 17.91
N LYS A 112 -6.94 -12.80 18.38
CA LYS A 112 -7.05 -12.49 19.82
C LYS A 112 -7.63 -13.65 20.63
N GLN A 113 -8.61 -14.37 20.09
CA GLN A 113 -9.20 -15.56 20.76
C GLN A 113 -8.19 -16.72 20.86
N LEU A 114 -7.17 -16.74 20.00
CA LEU A 114 -6.09 -17.73 19.98
C LEU A 114 -4.81 -17.26 20.69
N GLY A 115 -4.83 -16.07 21.32
CA GLY A 115 -3.67 -15.50 22.00
C GLY A 115 -2.58 -14.92 21.08
N ILE A 116 -2.89 -14.69 19.80
CA ILE A 116 -1.95 -14.12 18.82
C ILE A 116 -1.97 -12.59 18.93
N VAL A 117 -0.77 -12.00 18.99
CA VAL A 117 -0.58 -10.55 19.04
C VAL A 117 -1.02 -9.92 17.71
N ALA A 118 -1.79 -8.82 17.77
CA ALA A 118 -2.31 -8.14 16.59
C ALA A 118 -1.21 -7.69 15.62
N ASP A 119 -0.04 -7.29 16.13
CA ASP A 119 1.11 -6.86 15.33
C ASP A 119 1.62 -7.95 14.38
N VAL A 120 1.54 -9.21 14.80
CA VAL A 120 1.92 -10.36 13.97
C VAL A 120 0.96 -10.51 12.79
N ILE A 121 -0.34 -10.27 13.03
CA ILE A 121 -1.39 -10.39 12.00
C ILE A 121 -1.31 -9.22 11.02
N ILE A 122 -1.08 -8.00 11.51
CA ILE A 122 -0.87 -6.81 10.68
C ILE A 122 0.41 -6.99 9.83
N GLY A 123 1.47 -7.52 10.44
CA GLY A 123 2.72 -7.86 9.74
C GLY A 123 2.49 -8.91 8.65
N LEU A 124 1.75 -9.98 8.94
CA LEU A 124 1.39 -11.00 7.97
C LEU A 124 0.58 -10.41 6.80
N GLY A 125 -0.46 -9.63 7.09
CA GLY A 125 -1.29 -8.98 6.06
C GLY A 125 -0.47 -8.04 5.17
N SER A 126 0.47 -7.29 5.77
CA SER A 126 1.38 -6.42 5.03
C SER A 126 2.31 -7.20 4.10
N TRP A 127 2.90 -8.30 4.58
CA TRP A 127 3.73 -9.18 3.75
C TRP A 127 2.95 -9.83 2.61
N MET A 128 1.73 -10.30 2.87
CA MET A 128 0.84 -10.86 1.85
C MET A 128 0.44 -9.82 0.80
N MET A 129 0.15 -8.59 1.22
CA MET A 129 -0.17 -7.49 0.30
C MET A 129 1.02 -7.15 -0.60
N LEU A 130 2.22 -6.98 -0.02
CA LEU A 130 3.43 -6.67 -0.79
C LEU A 130 3.81 -7.81 -1.75
N GLY A 131 3.77 -9.06 -1.26
CA GLY A 131 4.00 -10.25 -2.07
C GLY A 131 2.96 -10.42 -3.17
N GLY A 132 1.70 -10.07 -2.91
CA GLY A 132 0.63 -10.12 -3.89
C GLY A 132 0.80 -9.09 -5.00
N ILE A 133 1.17 -7.84 -4.66
CA ILE A 133 1.45 -6.82 -5.67
C ILE A 133 2.64 -7.24 -6.55
N ALA A 134 3.72 -7.74 -5.92
CA ALA A 134 4.91 -8.21 -6.63
C ALA A 134 4.60 -9.42 -7.53
N GLY A 135 3.86 -10.42 -7.01
CA GLY A 135 3.48 -11.61 -7.75
C GLY A 135 2.52 -11.33 -8.89
N ALA A 136 1.54 -10.45 -8.68
CA ALA A 136 0.61 -10.02 -9.73
C ALA A 136 1.33 -9.32 -10.88
N ARG A 137 2.39 -8.55 -10.58
CA ARG A 137 3.21 -7.90 -11.61
C ARG A 137 4.10 -8.89 -12.33
N LEU A 138 4.79 -9.77 -11.60
CA LEU A 138 5.64 -10.79 -12.19
C LEU A 138 4.86 -11.69 -13.15
N PHE A 139 3.67 -12.12 -12.74
CA PHE A 139 2.83 -12.99 -13.56
C PHE A 139 2.27 -12.28 -14.80
N TYR A 140 1.93 -10.99 -14.69
CA TYR A 140 1.57 -10.17 -15.86
C TYR A 140 2.71 -10.12 -16.89
N VAL A 141 3.94 -9.94 -16.43
CA VAL A 141 5.13 -9.88 -17.30
C VAL A 141 5.37 -11.23 -17.97
N VAL A 142 5.21 -12.33 -17.22
CA VAL A 142 5.30 -13.71 -17.78
C VAL A 142 4.22 -13.96 -18.82
N GLN A 143 2.97 -13.54 -18.57
CA GLN A 143 1.89 -13.70 -19.53
C GLN A 143 2.15 -12.88 -20.81
N LYS A 144 2.58 -11.63 -20.67
CA LYS A 144 2.95 -10.77 -21.80
C LYS A 144 4.13 -11.35 -22.60
N TRP A 145 5.08 -12.01 -21.94
CA TRP A 145 6.18 -12.74 -22.59
C TRP A 145 5.63 -13.89 -23.45
N ASN A 146 4.68 -14.67 -22.93
CA ASN A 146 4.06 -15.76 -23.69
C ASN A 146 3.26 -15.25 -24.90
N ASP A 147 2.54 -14.13 -24.75
CA ASP A 147 1.68 -13.60 -25.81
C ASP A 147 2.46 -12.84 -26.91
N ASN A 148 3.66 -12.31 -26.62
CA ASN A 148 4.46 -11.53 -27.58
C ASN A 148 5.96 -11.91 -27.53
N PRO A 149 6.36 -13.03 -28.15
CA PRO A 149 7.74 -13.53 -28.10
C PRO A 149 8.78 -12.64 -28.80
N HIS A 150 8.37 -11.69 -29.65
CA HIS A 150 9.25 -10.83 -30.46
C HIS A 150 9.67 -9.50 -29.79
N LEU A 151 9.23 -9.20 -28.57
CA LEU A 151 9.61 -7.96 -27.86
C LEU A 151 11.09 -7.99 -27.40
N ASP A 152 11.81 -6.88 -27.48
CA ASP A 152 13.21 -6.80 -27.01
C ASP A 152 13.32 -6.93 -25.47
N LEU A 153 14.37 -7.62 -24.99
CA LEU A 153 14.60 -7.92 -23.57
C LEU A 153 14.74 -6.65 -22.70
N GLN A 154 15.26 -5.56 -23.27
CA GLN A 154 15.40 -4.28 -22.57
C GLN A 154 14.05 -3.61 -22.29
N THR A 155 13.13 -3.60 -23.26
CA THR A 155 11.77 -3.09 -23.08
C THR A 155 11.01 -3.93 -22.06
N ARG A 156 11.27 -5.25 -22.01
CA ARG A 156 10.67 -6.19 -21.05
C ARG A 156 11.06 -5.90 -19.59
N MET A 157 12.30 -5.49 -19.31
CA MET A 157 12.74 -5.19 -17.94
C MET A 157 12.20 -3.84 -17.44
N ILE A 158 12.11 -2.85 -18.31
CA ILE A 158 11.56 -1.52 -17.97
C ILE A 158 10.06 -1.63 -17.63
N ASP A 159 9.33 -2.50 -18.34
CA ASP A 159 7.91 -2.75 -18.07
C ASP A 159 7.68 -3.34 -16.67
N ILE A 160 8.62 -4.07 -16.06
CA ILE A 160 8.43 -4.60 -14.70
C ILE A 160 8.19 -3.46 -13.69
N PHE A 161 8.88 -2.32 -13.86
CA PHE A 161 8.84 -1.18 -12.95
C PHE A 161 7.66 -0.23 -13.18
N LYS A 162 6.95 -0.36 -14.31
CA LYS A 162 5.80 0.47 -14.65
C LYS A 162 4.51 -0.03 -13.99
N LEU A 163 4.46 -0.07 -12.66
CA LEU A 163 3.26 -0.48 -11.91
C LEU A 163 2.03 0.40 -12.17
N THR A 164 2.23 1.64 -12.63
CA THR A 164 1.20 2.66 -12.82
C THR A 164 0.42 2.57 -14.12
N GLU A 165 0.91 1.85 -15.13
CA GLU A 165 0.24 1.73 -16.45
C GLU A 165 -0.89 0.69 -16.46
N GLY A 166 -1.08 -0.05 -15.36
CA GLY A 166 -1.97 -1.20 -15.27
C GLY A 166 -1.27 -2.50 -15.69
N GLY A 167 -1.99 -3.63 -15.55
CA GLY A 167 -1.44 -4.97 -15.79
C GLY A 167 -0.99 -5.67 -14.52
N LEU A 168 -1.96 -5.99 -13.65
CA LEU A 168 -1.79 -6.87 -12.50
C LEU A 168 -2.70 -8.07 -12.73
N VAL A 169 -2.11 -9.27 -12.75
CA VAL A 169 -2.88 -10.51 -12.92
C VAL A 169 -3.23 -11.05 -11.54
N ILE A 170 -4.52 -11.22 -11.26
CA ILE A 170 -5.02 -11.66 -9.94
C ILE A 170 -4.41 -13.00 -9.54
N TYR A 171 -4.28 -13.95 -10.47
CA TYR A 171 -3.66 -15.26 -10.21
C TYR A 171 -2.23 -15.13 -9.66
N GLY A 172 -1.43 -14.25 -10.26
CA GLY A 172 -0.09 -13.94 -9.76
C GLY A 172 -0.11 -13.32 -8.38
N GLY A 173 -1.11 -12.50 -8.07
CA GLY A 173 -1.26 -11.88 -6.76
C GLY A 173 -1.63 -12.85 -5.66
N VAL A 174 -2.54 -13.79 -5.94
CA VAL A 174 -2.89 -14.85 -4.97
C VAL A 174 -1.68 -15.72 -4.66
N VAL A 175 -0.95 -16.18 -5.68
CA VAL A 175 0.24 -17.02 -5.49
C VAL A 175 1.36 -16.25 -4.78
N GLY A 176 1.64 -15.01 -5.21
CA GLY A 176 2.66 -14.17 -4.58
C GLY A 176 2.34 -13.83 -3.12
N GLY A 177 1.06 -13.54 -2.82
CA GLY A 177 0.60 -13.27 -1.46
C GLY A 177 0.72 -14.50 -0.56
N LEU A 178 0.31 -15.68 -1.03
CA LEU A 178 0.46 -16.94 -0.28
C LEU A 178 1.93 -17.27 0.00
N LEU A 179 2.81 -17.12 -1.00
CA LEU A 179 4.25 -17.35 -0.82
C LEU A 179 4.86 -16.38 0.19
N ALA A 180 4.55 -15.08 0.10
CA ALA A 180 5.05 -14.10 1.06
C ALA A 180 4.50 -14.34 2.47
N GLY A 181 3.23 -14.73 2.59
CA GLY A 181 2.63 -15.13 3.87
C GLY A 181 3.33 -16.36 4.47
N ALA A 182 3.62 -17.38 3.66
CA ALA A 182 4.35 -18.57 4.11
C ALA A 182 5.78 -18.24 4.56
N VAL A 183 6.48 -17.35 3.85
CA VAL A 183 7.79 -16.85 4.25
C VAL A 183 7.70 -16.11 5.59
N TYR A 184 6.72 -15.22 5.75
CA TYR A 184 6.52 -14.50 7.01
C TYR A 184 6.21 -15.44 8.18
N CYS A 185 5.35 -16.44 7.98
CA CYS A 185 5.08 -17.47 8.99
C CYS A 185 6.36 -18.18 9.40
N ARG A 186 7.25 -18.49 8.44
CA ARG A 186 8.53 -19.13 8.73
C ARG A 186 9.51 -18.23 9.48
N LEU A 187 9.53 -16.93 9.17
CA LEU A 187 10.32 -15.93 9.89
C LEU A 187 9.85 -15.77 11.34
N GLN A 188 8.53 -15.75 11.56
CA GLN A 188 7.91 -15.64 12.89
C GLN A 188 7.73 -16.98 13.61
N ARG A 189 8.22 -18.08 13.03
CA ARG A 189 8.10 -19.45 13.57
C ARG A 189 6.66 -19.88 13.88
N LEU A 190 5.71 -19.40 13.09
CA LEU A 190 4.30 -19.76 13.19
C LEU A 190 3.98 -21.03 12.39
N PRO A 191 3.09 -21.90 12.89
CA PRO A 191 2.58 -23.03 12.12
C PRO A 191 1.78 -22.53 10.91
N ILE A 192 2.28 -22.81 9.70
CA ILE A 192 1.70 -22.31 8.44
C ILE A 192 0.24 -22.75 8.29
N THR A 193 -0.08 -24.00 8.62
CA THR A 193 -1.44 -24.57 8.49
C THR A 193 -2.44 -23.87 9.42
N ALA A 194 -2.12 -23.76 10.71
CA ALA A 194 -3.00 -23.08 11.66
C ALA A 194 -3.13 -21.58 11.38
N THR A 195 -2.07 -20.95 10.85
CA THR A 195 -2.12 -19.55 10.42
C THR A 195 -3.00 -19.39 9.17
N ALA A 196 -2.93 -20.33 8.24
CA ALA A 196 -3.80 -20.36 7.07
C ALA A 196 -5.28 -20.53 7.46
N ASP A 197 -5.59 -21.42 8.41
CA ASP A 197 -6.96 -21.61 8.92
C ASP A 197 -7.51 -20.36 9.60
N LEU A 198 -6.64 -19.62 10.31
CA LEU A 198 -6.99 -18.35 10.93
C LEU A 198 -7.28 -17.25 9.89
N VAL A 199 -6.48 -17.18 8.83
CA VAL A 199 -6.56 -16.13 7.79
C VAL A 199 -7.63 -16.42 6.75
N ALA A 200 -7.96 -17.69 6.48
CA ALA A 200 -8.91 -18.11 5.44
C ALA A 200 -10.25 -17.34 5.42
N PRO A 201 -10.90 -17.03 6.56
CA PRO A 201 -12.12 -16.23 6.59
C PRO A 201 -11.89 -14.78 6.16
N GLY A 202 -10.74 -14.20 6.53
CA GLY A 202 -10.37 -12.85 6.15
C GLY A 202 -9.95 -12.75 4.69
N PHE A 203 -9.37 -13.82 4.12
CA PHE A 203 -8.96 -13.90 2.72
C PHE A 203 -10.16 -14.00 1.75
N LEU A 204 -11.31 -14.50 2.20
CA LEU A 204 -12.50 -14.68 1.36
C LEU A 204 -13.22 -13.35 1.04
N ILE A 205 -12.95 -12.30 1.81
CA ILE A 205 -13.58 -10.97 1.71
C ILE A 205 -12.82 -10.12 0.70
#